data_AF-A0A210WAB0-F1
#
_entry.id   AF-A0A210WAB0-F1
#
_cell.length_a   1.000
_cell.length_b   1.000
_cell.length_c   1.000
_cell.angle_alpha   90.00
_cell.angle_beta   90.00
_cell.angle_gamma   90.00
#
_symmetry.space_group_name_H-M   'P 1'
#
loop_
_entity.id
_entity.type
_entity.pdbx_description
1 polymer ?
#
loop_
_entity_poly.entity_id
_entity_poly.type
_entity_poly.pdbx_seq_one_letter_code
_entity_poly.pdbx_strand_id
1 'polypeptide(L)'
;MGVQLNFVNQSNDANNSQIVIFQKNVASDFEELAVAWRVIKYCGQGDNHPFTFPLGLQVGASDSYGNHTPQLEAQFGQQFQLSLSSSGDRLAPAGYGASSNEVQVLNSLPRGAINASCYKDGRLLAVKTAIAPQQKAVFEFKPSIWIGVVSQIEQGQVMNSAILGDINTEISLLGISRADIVMRGGGAGAGSTPFSFTLENVVMC
;
A
#
# COMPACT_ATOMS: atom_id res chain seq x y z
N MET A 1 8.88 14.12 2.26
CA MET A 1 9.95 13.37 2.95
C MET A 1 9.64 11.88 2.81
N GLY A 2 10.64 11.04 2.55
CA GLY A 2 10.42 9.63 2.24
C GLY A 2 11.75 8.89 2.04
N VAL A 3 11.69 7.56 1.98
CA VAL A 3 12.84 6.71 1.66
C VAL A 3 13.05 6.76 0.15
N GLN A 4 14.25 7.11 -0.29
CA GLN A 4 14.61 7.11 -1.71
C GLN A 4 14.97 5.70 -2.14
N LEU A 5 14.14 5.08 -2.99
CA LEU A 5 14.35 3.73 -3.46
C LEU A 5 14.62 3.73 -4.95
N ASN A 6 15.41 2.78 -5.39
CA ASN A 6 15.68 2.58 -6.81
C ASN A 6 15.63 1.10 -7.12
N PHE A 7 14.64 0.70 -7.91
CA PHE A 7 14.53 -0.67 -8.36
C PHE A 7 15.55 -0.92 -9.48
N VAL A 8 16.34 -1.99 -9.39
CA VAL A 8 17.34 -2.34 -10.41
C VAL A 8 17.04 -3.76 -10.91
N ASN A 9 16.80 -3.91 -12.21
CA ASN A 9 16.54 -5.21 -12.80
C ASN A 9 17.85 -5.87 -13.26
N GLN A 10 18.36 -6.82 -12.49
CA GLN A 10 19.47 -7.70 -12.88
C GLN A 10 18.99 -9.14 -13.12
N SER A 11 17.69 -9.33 -13.34
CA SER A 11 17.12 -10.65 -13.61
C SER A 11 17.42 -11.12 -15.03
N ASN A 12 17.21 -12.41 -15.28
CA ASN A 12 17.22 -13.01 -16.60
C ASN A 12 15.80 -13.11 -17.19
N ASP A 13 14.86 -12.25 -16.74
CA ASP A 13 13.48 -12.30 -17.19
C ASP A 13 13.31 -11.78 -18.62
N ALA A 14 13.05 -12.70 -19.55
CA ALA A 14 12.73 -12.38 -20.93
C ALA A 14 11.25 -12.00 -21.14
N ASN A 15 10.37 -12.26 -20.16
CA ASN A 15 8.93 -12.02 -20.27
C ASN A 15 8.52 -10.59 -19.88
N ASN A 16 9.46 -9.77 -19.42
CA ASN A 16 9.23 -8.40 -18.99
C ASN A 16 8.08 -8.29 -17.97
N SER A 17 8.18 -9.11 -16.94
CA SER A 17 7.17 -9.23 -15.90
C SER A 17 6.99 -7.91 -15.15
N GLN A 18 5.84 -7.75 -14.49
CA GLN A 18 5.54 -6.55 -13.72
C GLN A 18 6.01 -6.76 -12.29
N ILE A 19 6.56 -5.70 -11.70
CA ILE A 19 7.00 -5.72 -10.32
C ILE A 19 5.97 -4.94 -9.52
N VAL A 20 5.37 -5.59 -8.52
CA VAL A 20 4.41 -4.96 -7.62
C VAL A 20 5.04 -4.71 -6.28
N ILE A 21 4.77 -3.53 -5.72
CA ILE A 21 5.17 -3.12 -4.39
C ILE A 21 3.92 -2.68 -3.63
N PHE A 22 3.76 -3.18 -2.41
CA PHE A 22 2.61 -2.91 -1.56
C PHE A 22 2.98 -2.98 -0.07
N GLN A 23 2.02 -2.67 0.80
CA GLN A 23 2.11 -2.98 2.22
C GLN A 23 0.90 -3.83 2.63
N LYS A 24 1.10 -4.72 3.61
CA LYS A 24 0.01 -5.44 4.25
C LYS A 24 -0.53 -4.60 5.41
N ASN A 25 -1.85 -4.43 5.46
CA ASN A 25 -2.51 -3.92 6.66
C ASN A 25 -2.46 -5.03 7.72
N VAL A 26 -1.80 -4.79 8.84
CA VAL A 26 -1.63 -5.79 9.92
C VAL A 26 -2.67 -5.65 11.03
N ALA A 27 -3.66 -4.77 10.85
CA ALA A 27 -4.78 -4.65 11.77
C ALA A 27 -5.55 -5.98 11.87
N SER A 28 -5.89 -6.37 13.10
CA SER A 28 -6.42 -7.70 13.46
C SER A 28 -7.81 -8.03 12.89
N ASP A 29 -8.53 -7.05 12.32
CA ASP A 29 -9.88 -7.17 11.79
C ASP A 29 -9.97 -7.02 10.26
N PHE A 30 -8.83 -7.10 9.57
CA PHE A 30 -8.73 -6.85 8.14
C PHE A 30 -8.56 -8.17 7.38
N GLU A 31 -9.48 -8.48 6.47
CA GLU A 31 -9.30 -9.58 5.51
C GLU A 31 -8.06 -9.31 4.65
N GLU A 32 -7.26 -10.34 4.39
CA GLU A 32 -5.91 -10.29 3.79
C GLU A 32 -5.93 -9.86 2.30
N LEU A 33 -6.43 -8.65 2.03
CA LEU A 33 -6.42 -7.99 0.75
C LEU A 33 -5.37 -6.89 0.80
N ALA A 34 -4.51 -6.82 -0.21
CA ALA A 34 -3.53 -5.73 -0.32
C ALA A 34 -3.71 -4.99 -1.64
N VAL A 35 -3.35 -3.72 -1.66
CA VAL A 35 -3.45 -2.90 -2.88
C VAL A 35 -2.07 -2.79 -3.51
N ALA A 36 -2.01 -2.96 -4.83
CA ALA A 36 -0.81 -2.74 -5.64
C ALA A 36 -0.42 -1.25 -5.64
N TRP A 37 0.18 -0.77 -4.56
CA TRP A 37 0.49 0.65 -4.34
C TRP A 37 1.39 1.22 -5.43
N ARG A 38 2.39 0.45 -5.86
CA ARG A 38 3.27 0.79 -6.98
C ARG A 38 3.41 -0.44 -7.88
N VAL A 39 3.29 -0.22 -9.19
CA VAL A 39 3.57 -1.23 -10.21
C VAL A 39 4.63 -0.67 -11.15
N ILE A 40 5.73 -1.39 -11.30
CA ILE A 40 6.81 -1.07 -12.24
C ILE A 40 6.62 -2.01 -13.44
N LYS A 41 6.47 -1.40 -14.62
CA LYS A 41 6.24 -2.10 -15.87
C LYS A 41 7.37 -1.77 -16.84
N TYR A 42 7.70 -2.72 -17.70
CA TYR A 42 8.63 -2.50 -18.81
C TYR A 42 10.05 -2.06 -18.39
N CYS A 43 10.53 -2.51 -17.22
CA CYS A 43 11.90 -2.25 -16.76
C CYS A 43 12.81 -3.37 -17.26
N GLY A 44 13.60 -3.09 -18.30
CA GLY A 44 14.44 -4.09 -18.96
C GLY A 44 15.61 -4.58 -18.11
N GLN A 45 16.27 -5.66 -18.54
CA GLN A 45 17.48 -6.14 -17.90
C GLN A 45 18.59 -5.08 -17.97
N GLY A 46 19.18 -4.74 -16.82
CA GLY A 46 20.17 -3.68 -16.66
C GLY A 46 19.57 -2.29 -16.37
N ASP A 47 18.26 -2.11 -16.57
CA ASP A 47 17.60 -0.84 -16.32
C ASP A 47 17.27 -0.66 -14.83
N ASN A 48 16.90 0.57 -14.48
CA ASN A 48 16.44 0.92 -13.15
C ASN A 48 15.19 1.80 -13.17
N HIS A 49 14.50 1.86 -12.03
CA HIS A 49 13.31 2.65 -11.81
C HIS A 49 13.38 3.34 -10.44
N PRO A 50 13.73 4.64 -10.38
CA PRO A 50 13.75 5.39 -9.14
C PRO A 50 12.34 5.76 -8.68
N PHE A 51 12.10 5.67 -7.37
CA PHE A 51 10.85 6.11 -6.74
C PHE A 51 11.07 6.48 -5.27
N THR A 52 10.16 7.29 -4.73
CA THR A 52 10.19 7.63 -3.30
C THR A 52 9.09 6.87 -2.58
N PHE A 53 9.43 6.20 -1.49
CA PHE A 53 8.46 5.67 -0.55
C PHE A 53 8.14 6.73 0.51
N PRO A 54 6.96 7.37 0.45
CA PRO A 54 6.62 8.45 1.37
C PRO A 54 6.39 7.91 2.79
N LEU A 55 6.73 8.69 3.82
CA LEU A 55 6.45 8.29 5.21
C LEU A 55 5.03 8.65 5.64
N GLY A 56 4.48 9.76 5.13
CA GLY A 56 3.12 10.22 5.43
C GLY A 56 2.05 9.24 4.96
N LEU A 57 0.88 9.31 5.60
CA LEU A 57 -0.33 8.60 5.23
C LEU A 57 -1.44 9.62 5.01
N GLN A 58 -2.38 9.30 4.12
CA GLN A 58 -3.64 10.02 4.04
C GLN A 58 -4.81 9.05 4.18
N VAL A 59 -5.95 9.56 4.61
CA VAL A 59 -7.22 8.81 4.63
C VAL A 59 -8.29 9.54 3.84
N GLY A 60 -9.18 8.76 3.24
CA GLY A 60 -10.37 9.23 2.54
C GLY A 60 -11.51 8.24 2.71
N ALA A 61 -12.71 8.64 2.32
CA ALA A 61 -13.87 7.77 2.29
C ALA A 61 -14.59 7.89 0.95
N SER A 62 -15.34 6.85 0.58
CA SER A 62 -16.24 6.86 -0.56
C SER A 62 -17.56 6.18 -0.22
N ASP A 63 -18.61 6.53 -0.96
CA ASP A 63 -19.92 5.90 -0.85
C ASP A 63 -20.20 4.92 -2.02
N SER A 64 -21.39 4.32 -2.02
CA SER A 64 -21.84 3.38 -3.06
C SER A 64 -22.20 4.05 -4.39
N TYR A 65 -22.25 5.39 -4.44
CA TYR A 65 -22.59 6.15 -5.63
C TYR A 65 -21.34 6.64 -6.38
N GLY A 66 -20.14 6.29 -5.87
CA GLY A 66 -18.88 6.71 -6.45
C GLY A 66 -18.43 8.10 -6.03
N ASN A 67 -19.05 8.68 -4.99
CA ASN A 67 -18.58 9.95 -4.43
C ASN A 67 -17.38 9.69 -3.52
N HIS A 68 -16.42 10.63 -3.52
CA HIS A 68 -15.21 10.57 -2.71
C HIS A 68 -15.06 11.83 -1.86
N THR A 69 -14.61 11.66 -0.62
CA THR A 69 -14.18 12.79 0.19
C THR A 69 -12.78 13.25 -0.21
N PRO A 70 -12.40 14.50 0.10
CA PRO A 70 -10.99 14.90 0.07
C PRO A 70 -10.15 13.97 0.95
N GLN A 71 -8.89 13.80 0.56
CA GLN A 71 -7.90 13.08 1.35
C GLN A 71 -7.40 13.98 2.49
N LEU A 72 -7.31 13.44 3.69
CA LEU A 72 -6.77 14.12 4.86
C LEU A 72 -5.46 13.46 5.29
N GLU A 73 -4.43 14.26 5.54
CA GLU A 73 -3.19 13.78 6.16
C GLU A 73 -3.51 13.10 7.50
N ALA A 74 -2.88 11.96 7.73
CA ALA A 74 -3.10 11.10 8.88
C ALA A 74 -1.79 10.70 9.54
N GLN A 75 -1.82 10.63 10.86
CA GLN A 75 -0.74 10.10 11.69
C GLN A 75 -1.24 8.91 12.50
N PHE A 76 -0.35 7.95 12.77
CA PHE A 76 -0.68 6.85 13.67
C PHE A 76 -1.15 7.39 15.03
N GLY A 77 -2.17 6.75 15.59
CA GLY A 77 -2.91 7.19 16.76
C GLY A 77 -4.16 8.00 16.45
N GLN A 78 -4.29 8.58 15.25
CA GLN A 78 -5.43 9.45 14.93
C GLN A 78 -6.69 8.66 14.55
N GLN A 79 -7.83 9.22 14.92
CA GLN A 79 -9.14 8.78 14.47
C GLN A 79 -9.79 9.86 13.62
N PHE A 80 -10.43 9.43 12.54
CA PHE A 80 -11.27 10.25 11.67
C PHE A 80 -12.68 9.70 11.73
N GLN A 81 -13.65 10.55 11.40
CA GLN A 81 -15.04 10.12 11.26
C GLN A 81 -15.67 10.73 10.03
N LEU A 82 -16.51 9.93 9.38
CA LEU A 82 -17.44 10.41 8.37
C LEU A 82 -18.78 10.70 9.05
N SER A 83 -19.21 11.96 9.03
CA SER A 83 -20.47 12.37 9.64
C SER A 83 -21.29 13.23 8.67
N LEU A 84 -22.61 13.27 8.91
CA LEU A 84 -23.51 14.10 8.13
C LEU A 84 -23.29 15.57 8.48
N SER A 85 -23.08 16.41 7.47
CA SER A 85 -23.04 17.86 7.58
C SER A 85 -24.25 18.50 6.90
N SER A 86 -24.38 19.82 6.96
CA SER A 86 -25.49 20.56 6.33
C SER A 86 -25.54 20.41 4.80
N SER A 87 -24.42 20.10 4.15
CA SER A 87 -24.32 19.95 2.70
C SER A 87 -23.97 18.53 2.23
N GLY A 88 -24.07 17.52 3.11
CA GLY A 88 -23.74 16.12 2.80
C GLY A 88 -22.69 15.52 3.74
N ASP A 89 -22.15 14.36 3.39
CA ASP A 89 -21.21 13.63 4.23
C ASP A 89 -19.83 14.29 4.23
N ARG A 90 -19.20 14.36 5.41
CA ARG A 90 -17.91 15.01 5.60
C ARG A 90 -16.98 14.13 6.43
N LEU A 91 -15.77 13.91 5.90
CA LEU A 91 -14.68 13.31 6.65
C LEU A 91 -13.95 14.38 7.45
N ALA A 92 -13.75 14.15 8.74
CA ALA A 92 -13.05 15.09 9.61
C ALA A 92 -12.26 14.35 10.72
N PRO A 93 -11.18 14.97 11.25
CA PRO A 93 -10.52 14.46 12.44
C PRO A 93 -11.49 14.35 13.62
N ALA A 94 -11.37 13.27 14.38
CA ALA A 94 -12.20 12.93 15.53
C ALA A 94 -11.35 12.70 16.81
N GLY A 95 -10.13 13.23 16.84
CA GLY A 95 -9.19 13.06 17.94
C GLY A 95 -8.28 11.84 17.75
N TYR A 96 -8.02 11.13 18.84
CA TYR A 96 -7.13 9.97 18.87
C TYR A 96 -7.92 8.70 19.19
N GLY A 97 -7.51 7.60 18.55
CA GLY A 97 -8.03 6.27 18.83
C GLY A 97 -7.39 5.67 20.10
N ALA A 98 -7.79 4.44 20.43
CA ALA A 98 -7.25 3.71 21.58
C ALA A 98 -5.81 3.18 21.35
N SER A 99 -5.40 2.98 20.10
CA SER A 99 -4.09 2.46 19.72
C SER A 99 -3.25 3.57 19.08
N SER A 100 -2.00 3.73 19.53
CA SER A 100 -1.06 4.70 18.97
C SER A 100 -0.46 4.29 17.62
N ASN A 101 -0.70 3.05 17.18
CA ASN A 101 -0.10 2.48 15.97
C ASN A 101 -1.10 2.42 14.80
N GLU A 102 -2.34 2.83 15.03
CA GLU A 102 -3.43 2.70 14.08
C GLU A 102 -3.89 4.06 13.58
N VAL A 103 -4.32 4.10 12.33
CA VAL A 103 -5.19 5.16 11.82
C VAL A 103 -6.59 4.59 11.68
N GLN A 104 -7.57 5.25 12.30
CA GLN A 104 -8.95 4.77 12.33
C GLN A 104 -9.88 5.68 11.53
N VAL A 105 -10.84 5.10 10.81
CA VAL A 105 -11.92 5.84 10.12
C VAL A 105 -13.26 5.26 10.56
N LEU A 106 -14.02 6.03 11.34
CA LEU A 106 -15.34 5.67 11.83
C LEU A 106 -16.43 6.12 10.86
N ASN A 107 -17.36 5.22 10.53
CA ASN A 107 -18.60 5.60 9.89
C ASN A 107 -19.59 6.12 10.96
N SER A 108 -19.64 7.43 11.17
CA SER A 108 -20.57 8.08 12.10
C SER A 108 -21.91 8.47 11.44
N LEU A 109 -22.18 8.02 10.21
CA LEU A 109 -23.46 8.27 9.55
C LEU A 109 -24.59 7.49 10.24
N PRO A 110 -25.83 8.01 10.25
CA PRO A 110 -26.98 7.27 10.80
C PRO A 110 -27.39 6.09 9.93
N ARG A 111 -27.04 6.11 8.64
CA ARG A 111 -27.33 5.06 7.65
C ARG A 111 -26.33 5.11 6.51
N GLY A 112 -26.23 4.00 5.76
CA GLY A 112 -25.35 3.87 4.61
C GLY A 112 -23.99 3.29 5.00
N ALA A 113 -23.52 2.34 4.19
CA ALA A 113 -22.18 1.80 4.32
C ALA A 113 -21.20 2.65 3.50
N ILE A 114 -19.96 2.74 3.98
CA ILE A 114 -18.89 3.50 3.33
C ILE A 114 -17.70 2.60 3.04
N ASN A 115 -16.85 3.00 2.12
CA ASN A 115 -15.50 2.46 2.03
C ASN A 115 -14.55 3.49 2.64
N ALA A 116 -13.60 3.02 3.46
CA ALA A 116 -12.50 3.85 3.93
C ALA A 116 -11.23 3.43 3.21
N SER A 117 -10.47 4.42 2.75
CA SER A 117 -9.25 4.22 1.98
C SER A 117 -8.08 4.89 2.69
N CYS A 118 -6.95 4.20 2.72
CA CYS A 118 -5.67 4.74 3.13
C CYS A 118 -4.78 4.93 1.90
N TYR A 119 -4.04 6.04 1.87
CA TYR A 119 -3.21 6.44 0.73
C TYR A 119 -1.79 6.77 1.17
N LYS A 120 -0.86 6.58 0.23
CA LYS A 120 0.53 7.09 0.29
C LYS A 120 0.82 7.89 -0.96
N ASP A 121 1.13 9.18 -0.79
CA ASP A 121 1.40 10.10 -1.90
C ASP A 121 0.25 10.10 -2.92
N GLY A 122 -0.99 10.22 -2.41
CA GLY A 122 -2.22 10.19 -3.20
C GLY A 122 -2.60 8.84 -3.82
N ARG A 123 -1.73 7.82 -3.75
CA ARG A 123 -1.99 6.48 -4.30
C ARG A 123 -2.61 5.57 -3.25
N LEU A 124 -3.60 4.78 -3.65
CA LEU A 124 -4.28 3.85 -2.77
C LEU A 124 -3.30 2.80 -2.22
N LEU A 125 -3.28 2.65 -0.90
CA LEU A 125 -2.43 1.71 -0.15
C LEU A 125 -3.26 0.57 0.46
N ALA A 126 -4.44 0.89 0.97
CA ALA A 126 -5.38 -0.08 1.51
C ALA A 126 -6.82 0.46 1.45
N VAL A 127 -7.80 -0.44 1.44
CA VAL A 127 -9.22 -0.07 1.48
C VAL A 127 -10.01 -1.09 2.31
N LYS A 128 -10.77 -0.61 3.30
CA LYS A 128 -11.81 -1.41 3.94
C LYS A 128 -13.14 -1.04 3.31
N THR A 129 -13.85 -2.02 2.78
CA THR A 129 -15.13 -1.79 2.10
C THR A 129 -16.32 -2.11 3.02
N ALA A 130 -17.50 -1.60 2.64
CA ALA A 130 -18.77 -1.94 3.28
C ALA A 130 -18.81 -1.72 4.81
N ILE A 131 -18.18 -0.64 5.29
CA ILE A 131 -18.16 -0.26 6.70
C ILE A 131 -19.54 0.25 7.08
N ALA A 132 -20.28 -0.50 7.89
CA ALA A 132 -21.62 -0.13 8.32
C ALA A 132 -21.60 1.05 9.33
N PRO A 133 -22.75 1.71 9.55
CA PRO A 133 -22.88 2.72 10.61
C PRO A 133 -22.32 2.25 11.96
N GLN A 134 -21.61 3.14 12.64
CA GLN A 134 -20.92 2.92 13.92
C GLN A 134 -19.77 1.89 13.88
N GLN A 135 -19.44 1.34 12.70
CA GLN A 135 -18.24 0.54 12.52
C GLN A 135 -17.07 1.40 12.04
N LYS A 136 -15.85 0.89 12.25
CA LYS A 136 -14.62 1.57 11.86
C LYS A 136 -13.76 0.71 10.93
N ALA A 137 -12.98 1.38 10.10
CA ALA A 137 -11.78 0.81 9.51
C ALA A 137 -10.57 1.11 10.37
N VAL A 138 -9.67 0.15 10.43
CA VAL A 138 -8.40 0.25 11.14
C VAL A 138 -7.27 -0.02 10.14
N PHE A 139 -6.30 0.88 10.08
CA PHE A 139 -5.12 0.75 9.25
C PHE A 139 -3.87 0.79 10.13
N GLU A 140 -3.09 -0.28 10.07
CA GLU A 140 -1.80 -0.41 10.74
C GLU A 140 -0.78 -0.98 9.75
N PHE A 141 0.38 -0.35 9.65
CA PHE A 141 1.42 -0.76 8.72
C PHE A 141 2.78 -0.82 9.41
N LYS A 142 3.52 -1.88 9.14
CA LYS A 142 4.94 -1.95 9.48
C LYS A 142 5.73 -0.99 8.58
N PRO A 143 6.92 -0.51 9.01
CA PRO A 143 7.85 0.24 8.17
C PRO A 143 8.57 -0.69 7.17
N SER A 144 7.82 -1.57 6.50
CA SER A 144 8.29 -2.54 5.53
C SER A 144 7.41 -2.50 4.28
N ILE A 145 7.97 -2.91 3.15
CA ILE A 145 7.22 -3.13 1.91
C ILE A 145 7.30 -4.59 1.52
N TRP A 146 6.27 -5.05 0.84
CA TRP A 146 6.28 -6.33 0.14
C TRP A 146 6.52 -6.08 -1.34
N ILE A 147 7.37 -6.90 -1.94
CA ILE A 147 7.71 -6.80 -3.36
C ILE A 147 7.68 -8.18 -4.01
N GLY A 148 7.17 -8.25 -5.24
CA GLY A 148 7.09 -9.49 -5.98
C GLY A 148 6.92 -9.28 -7.47
N VAL A 149 7.06 -10.37 -8.21
CA VAL A 149 6.79 -10.44 -9.64
C VAL A 149 5.37 -10.94 -9.86
N VAL A 150 4.59 -10.20 -10.63
CA VAL A 150 3.21 -10.55 -10.97
C VAL A 150 2.93 -10.22 -12.44
N SER A 151 1.83 -10.75 -12.97
CA SER A 151 1.35 -10.44 -14.31
C SER A 151 -0.02 -9.77 -14.26
N GLN A 152 -0.27 -8.87 -15.20
CA GLN A 152 -1.58 -8.24 -15.42
C GLN A 152 -2.15 -7.51 -14.19
N ILE A 153 -1.29 -6.82 -13.41
CA ILE A 153 -1.72 -5.98 -12.30
C ILE A 153 -1.64 -4.50 -12.68
N GLU A 154 -2.64 -3.74 -12.28
CA GLU A 154 -2.64 -2.29 -12.36
C GLU A 154 -2.35 -1.64 -11.01
N GLN A 155 -1.74 -0.45 -11.05
CA GLN A 155 -1.51 0.32 -9.83
C GLN A 155 -2.86 0.71 -9.19
N GLY A 156 -2.99 0.50 -7.88
CA GLY A 156 -4.23 0.73 -7.14
C GLY A 156 -5.22 -0.45 -7.19
N GLN A 157 -4.91 -1.53 -7.92
CA GLN A 157 -5.74 -2.72 -7.94
C GLN A 157 -5.65 -3.48 -6.60
N VAL A 158 -6.81 -3.94 -6.12
CA VAL A 158 -6.89 -4.86 -4.97
C VAL A 158 -6.42 -6.24 -5.42
N MET A 159 -5.40 -6.76 -4.75
CA MET A 159 -4.85 -8.09 -4.97
C MET A 159 -5.53 -9.08 -4.03
N ASN A 160 -5.96 -10.21 -4.59
CA ASN A 160 -6.56 -11.31 -3.83
C ASN A 160 -5.49 -12.20 -3.18
N SER A 161 -5.92 -13.10 -2.31
CA SER A 161 -5.03 -14.02 -1.59
C SER A 161 -4.19 -14.92 -2.50
N ALA A 162 -4.69 -15.27 -3.68
CA ALA A 162 -3.93 -16.09 -4.65
C ALA A 162 -2.68 -15.37 -5.15
N ILE A 163 -2.81 -14.08 -5.53
CA ILE A 163 -1.66 -13.26 -5.94
C ILE A 163 -0.71 -13.05 -4.74
N LEU A 164 -1.26 -12.83 -3.54
CA LEU A 164 -0.46 -12.57 -2.35
C LEU A 164 0.32 -13.80 -1.86
N GLY A 165 -0.20 -15.01 -2.09
CA GLY A 165 0.48 -16.26 -1.72
C GLY A 165 1.80 -16.48 -2.48
N ASP A 166 1.90 -15.93 -3.69
CA ASP A 166 3.11 -16.02 -4.51
C ASP A 166 4.18 -14.98 -4.12
N ILE A 167 3.81 -13.92 -3.37
CA ILE A 167 4.71 -12.84 -2.99
C ILE A 167 5.16 -12.97 -1.55
N ASN A 168 6.41 -13.40 -1.37
CA ASN A 168 6.96 -13.75 -0.06
C ASN A 168 8.14 -12.86 0.38
N THR A 169 8.50 -11.83 -0.38
CA THR A 169 9.63 -10.95 -0.04
C THR A 169 9.17 -9.68 0.67
N GLU A 170 9.43 -9.63 1.97
CA GLU A 170 9.29 -8.44 2.80
C GLU A 170 10.64 -7.73 2.95
N ILE A 171 10.67 -6.42 2.71
CA ILE A 171 11.85 -5.56 2.86
C ILE A 171 11.57 -4.53 3.95
N SER A 172 12.33 -4.57 5.03
CA SER A 172 12.30 -3.52 6.06
C SER A 172 12.92 -2.23 5.53
N LEU A 173 12.24 -1.11 5.76
CA LEU A 173 12.70 0.25 5.45
C LEU A 173 13.15 1.01 6.71
N LEU A 174 13.14 0.35 7.87
CA LEU A 174 13.49 0.97 9.13
C LEU A 174 14.94 1.49 9.12
N GLY A 175 15.09 2.79 9.38
CA GLY A 175 16.40 3.45 9.43
C GLY A 175 17.03 3.73 8.07
N ILE A 176 16.37 3.39 6.96
CA ILE A 176 16.91 3.59 5.61
C ILE A 176 16.49 4.98 5.10
N SER A 177 17.46 5.77 4.65
CA SER A 177 17.22 7.02 3.93
C SER A 177 17.22 6.80 2.41
N ARG A 178 18.10 5.92 1.92
CA ARG A 178 18.19 5.54 0.49
C ARG A 178 18.66 4.10 0.31
N ALA A 179 18.15 3.39 -0.70
CA ALA A 179 18.69 2.08 -1.10
C ALA A 179 18.32 1.70 -2.54
N ASP A 180 19.08 0.77 -3.11
CA ASP A 180 18.69 0.04 -4.32
C ASP A 180 17.97 -1.26 -3.94
N ILE A 181 16.86 -1.57 -4.62
CA ILE A 181 16.20 -2.87 -4.56
C ILE A 181 16.59 -3.63 -5.82
N VAL A 182 17.50 -4.59 -5.70
CA VAL A 182 18.04 -5.34 -6.84
C VAL A 182 17.27 -6.63 -7.02
N MET A 183 16.65 -6.80 -8.19
CA MET A 183 15.99 -8.02 -8.59
C MET A 183 16.95 -8.92 -9.37
N ARG A 184 17.04 -10.19 -8.98
CA ARG A 184 17.82 -11.22 -9.66
C ARG A 184 16.98 -12.48 -9.88
N GLY A 185 17.54 -13.42 -10.64
CA GLY A 185 16.89 -14.70 -10.95
C GLY A 185 16.01 -14.63 -12.20
N GLY A 186 15.02 -15.51 -12.29
CA GLY A 186 14.20 -15.68 -13.49
C GLY A 186 14.92 -16.47 -14.60
N GLY A 187 14.42 -16.35 -15.83
CA GLY A 187 14.90 -17.08 -17.00
C GLY A 187 13.97 -18.22 -17.42
N ALA A 188 14.19 -18.74 -18.63
CA ALA A 188 13.42 -19.85 -19.20
C ALA A 188 14.22 -21.17 -19.17
N GLY A 189 13.51 -22.29 -19.02
CA GLY A 189 14.09 -23.64 -19.13
C GLY A 189 14.76 -24.15 -17.86
N ALA A 190 15.54 -25.22 -17.98
CA ALA A 190 16.09 -25.98 -16.84
C ALA A 190 17.04 -25.19 -15.92
N GLY A 191 17.52 -24.01 -16.37
CA GLY A 191 18.38 -23.12 -15.59
C GLY A 191 17.64 -21.98 -14.88
N SER A 192 16.30 -21.92 -14.94
CA SER A 192 15.54 -20.85 -14.31
C SER A 192 15.72 -20.87 -12.79
N THR A 193 16.00 -19.73 -12.19
CA THR A 193 16.04 -19.57 -10.73
C THR A 193 14.85 -18.73 -10.25
N PRO A 194 14.39 -18.91 -9.00
CA PRO A 194 13.35 -18.06 -8.44
C PRO A 194 13.79 -16.59 -8.45
N PHE A 195 12.83 -15.68 -8.64
CA PHE A 195 13.09 -14.26 -8.45
C PHE A 195 13.46 -13.98 -7.00
N SER A 196 14.47 -13.13 -6.81
CA SER A 196 14.90 -12.65 -5.50
C SER A 196 15.08 -11.15 -5.52
N PHE A 197 14.78 -10.50 -4.39
CA PHE A 197 14.96 -9.07 -4.20
C PHE A 197 15.86 -8.83 -2.99
N THR A 198 16.92 -8.06 -3.17
CA THR A 198 17.87 -7.73 -2.11
C THR A 198 18.12 -6.23 -2.06
N LEU A 199 18.35 -5.70 -0.86
CA LEU A 199 18.79 -4.32 -0.69
C LEU A 199 20.29 -4.19 -0.92
N GLU A 200 20.68 -3.21 -1.73
CA GLU A 200 22.07 -2.82 -1.98
C GLU A 200 22.23 -1.31 -1.86
N ASN A 201 23.48 -0.84 -1.78
CA ASN A 201 23.81 0.59 -1.70
C ASN A 201 23.02 1.36 -0.63
N VAL A 202 22.77 0.72 0.51
CA VAL A 202 21.94 1.22 1.61
C VAL A 202 22.63 2.39 2.31
N VAL A 203 21.91 3.49 2.44
CA VAL A 203 22.27 4.66 3.24
C VAL A 203 21.27 4.77 4.39
N MET A 204 21.78 4.90 5.61
CA MET A 204 20.96 5.05 6.81
C MET A 204 20.60 6.52 7.06
N CYS A 205 19.57 6.76 7.87
CA CYS A 205 19.15 8.10 8.33
C CYS A 205 19.89 8.57 9.59
#